data_AF-A0A2I0J6Q2-F1
#
_entry.id   AF-A0A2I0J6Q2-F1
#
_cell.length_a   1.000
_cell.length_b   1.000
_cell.length_c   1.000
_cell.angle_alpha   90.00
_cell.angle_beta   90.00
_cell.angle_gamma   90.00
#
_symmetry.space_group_name_H-M   'P 1'
#
loop_
_entity.id
_entity.type
_entity.pdbx_description
1 polymer ?
#
loop_
_entity_poly.entity_id
_entity_poly.type
_entity_poly.pdbx_seq_one_letter_code
_entity_poly.pdbx_strand_id
1 'polypeptide(L)'
;MTAWRTTVIEHLYFPEHPTQDEWDFQATEEYILRFYRWGSSENDDFTDSPPVESSTSSGAPVPDMTIQAKLANLRAERDRLRREIAEKNEQLGNQHQLQKELAQTRAQLQKRDQELAQVNAALERVRKRARVGPRTS
;
A
#
# COMPACT_ATOMS: atom_id res chain seq x y z
N MET A 1 31.52 -24.63 32.05
CA MET A 1 30.16 -24.11 32.32
C MET A 1 30.32 -22.77 33.04
N THR A 2 30.17 -21.65 32.34
CA THR A 2 30.18 -20.31 32.95
C THR A 2 28.77 -19.75 32.91
N ALA A 3 28.20 -19.55 34.10
CA ALA A 3 26.89 -18.97 34.32
C ALA A 3 26.95 -17.46 34.10
N TRP A 4 26.12 -16.94 33.20
CA TRP A 4 25.96 -15.51 32.96
C TRP A 4 25.07 -14.95 34.07
N ARG A 5 25.59 -14.01 34.86
CA ARG A 5 24.79 -13.22 35.80
C ARG A 5 24.24 -12.01 35.07
N THR A 6 22.92 -11.88 35.00
CA THR A 6 22.23 -10.74 34.41
C THR A 6 22.08 -9.66 35.47
N THR A 7 22.81 -8.55 35.33
CA THR A 7 22.60 -7.35 36.15
C THR A 7 21.43 -6.59 35.53
N VAL A 8 20.30 -6.52 36.22
CA VAL A 8 19.16 -5.67 35.81
C VAL A 8 19.57 -4.22 36.09
N ILE A 9 19.88 -3.48 35.04
CA ILE A 9 20.04 -2.03 35.12
C ILE A 9 18.62 -1.49 35.24
N GLU A 10 18.21 -1.17 36.47
CA GLU A 10 17.07 -0.29 36.73
C GLU A 10 17.42 1.07 36.15
N HIS A 11 17.10 1.26 34.87
CA HIS A 11 17.17 2.55 34.22
C HIS A 11 16.24 3.50 34.99
N LEU A 12 16.80 4.39 35.82
CA LEU A 12 16.20 5.71 36.02
C LEU A 12 16.11 6.34 34.63
N TYR A 13 14.94 6.19 34.02
CA TYR A 13 14.73 6.46 32.61
C TYR A 13 14.73 7.96 32.28
N PHE A 14 14.71 8.85 33.29
CA PHE A 14 14.87 10.29 33.08
C PHE A 14 15.89 10.90 34.05
N PRO A 15 16.80 11.77 33.59
CA PRO A 15 17.65 12.60 34.46
C PRO A 15 16.82 13.60 35.28
N GLU A 16 17.35 14.10 36.40
CA GLU A 16 16.70 15.11 37.27
C GLU A 16 16.32 16.43 36.55
N HIS A 17 16.83 16.66 35.33
CA HIS A 17 16.50 17.79 34.48
C HIS A 17 16.21 17.32 33.06
N PRO A 18 14.93 17.18 32.67
CA PRO A 18 14.58 16.76 31.33
C PRO A 18 15.01 17.78 30.28
N THR A 19 15.46 17.26 29.15
CA THR A 19 15.80 18.02 27.95
C THR A 19 14.53 18.59 27.28
N GLN A 20 14.66 19.61 26.43
CA GLN A 20 13.51 20.24 25.75
C GLN A 20 12.64 19.21 25.00
N ASP A 21 13.28 18.25 24.33
CA ASP A 21 12.58 17.19 23.60
C ASP A 21 11.73 16.32 24.55
N GLU A 22 12.17 16.11 25.79
CA GLU A 22 11.42 15.37 26.81
C GLU A 22 10.25 16.21 27.37
N TRP A 23 10.42 17.53 27.49
CA TRP A 23 9.30 18.44 27.82
C TRP A 23 8.23 18.43 26.74
N ASP A 24 8.62 18.43 25.48
CA ASP A 24 7.69 18.39 24.34
C ASP A 24 6.97 17.03 24.28
N PHE A 25 7.67 15.94 24.61
CA PHE A 25 7.07 14.61 24.73
C PHE A 25 6.06 14.53 25.88
N GLN A 26 6.41 15.03 27.07
CA GLN A 26 5.50 15.09 28.22
C GLN A 26 4.28 15.95 27.93
N ALA A 27 4.46 17.11 27.28
CA ALA A 27 3.35 17.96 26.87
C ALA A 27 2.39 17.24 25.91
N THR A 28 2.95 16.39 25.02
CA THR A 28 2.17 15.56 24.09
C THR A 28 1.40 14.46 24.83
N GLU A 29 2.04 13.73 25.74
CA GLU A 29 1.37 12.72 26.56
C GLU A 29 0.26 13.33 27.42
N GLU A 30 0.51 14.48 28.03
CA GLU A 30 -0.47 15.18 28.86
C GLU A 30 -1.64 15.72 28.01
N TYR A 31 -1.37 16.19 26.79
CA TYR A 31 -2.41 16.56 25.83
C TYR A 31 -3.31 15.36 25.48
N ILE A 32 -2.70 14.21 25.17
CA ILE A 32 -3.41 12.96 24.88
C ILE A 32 -4.27 12.53 26.08
N LEU A 33 -3.71 12.53 27.28
CA LEU A 33 -4.43 12.16 28.50
C LEU A 33 -5.61 13.10 28.78
N ARG A 34 -5.43 14.41 28.61
CA ARG A 34 -6.52 15.40 28.76
C ARG A 34 -7.61 15.20 27.72
N PHE A 35 -7.23 14.94 26.47
CA PHE A 35 -8.17 14.70 25.37
C PHE A 35 -9.08 13.49 25.66
N TYR A 36 -8.50 12.36 26.10
CA TYR A 36 -9.28 11.17 26.43
C TYR A 36 -10.03 11.27 27.76
N ARG A 37 -9.50 12.01 28.75
CA ARG A 37 -10.20 12.30 30.01
C ARG A 37 -11.47 13.13 29.78
N TRP A 38 -11.39 14.13 28.90
CA TRP A 38 -12.55 14.95 28.54
C TRP A 38 -13.57 14.16 27.72
N GLY A 39 -13.11 13.25 26.85
CA GLY A 39 -13.98 12.40 26.03
C GLY A 39 -14.71 11.27 26.77
N SER A 40 -14.42 11.03 28.06
CA SER A 40 -15.02 9.92 28.84
C SER A 40 -16.08 10.35 29.86
N SER A 41 -16.38 11.64 30.02
CA SER A 41 -17.29 12.14 31.07
C SER A 41 -18.79 12.02 30.75
N GLU A 42 -19.20 11.17 29.81
CA GLU A 42 -20.59 11.11 29.33
C GLU A 42 -21.17 9.69 29.29
N ASN A 43 -20.66 8.75 30.11
CA ASN A 43 -21.21 7.38 30.14
C ASN A 43 -21.44 6.74 31.52
N ASP A 44 -21.18 7.40 32.65
CA ASP A 44 -21.47 6.82 33.97
C ASP A 44 -22.17 7.83 34.89
N ASP A 45 -23.44 8.16 34.61
CA ASP A 45 -24.41 8.49 35.66
C ASP A 45 -25.87 8.46 35.13
N PHE A 46 -26.39 7.26 34.86
CA PHE A 46 -27.84 7.06 34.72
C PHE A 46 -28.38 6.38 35.99
N THR A 47 -28.48 7.14 37.09
CA THR A 47 -29.31 6.72 38.22
C THR A 47 -30.07 7.92 38.82
N ASP A 48 -31.36 7.99 38.50
CA ASP A 48 -32.45 8.69 39.19
C ASP A 48 -32.27 10.15 39.66
N SER A 49 -32.77 11.08 38.85
CA SER A 49 -33.50 12.28 39.34
C SER A 49 -34.37 12.92 38.24
N PRO A 50 -35.55 13.49 38.57
CA PRO A 50 -36.51 13.99 37.60
C PRO A 50 -36.09 15.35 36.99
N PRO A 51 -36.66 15.75 35.83
CA PRO A 51 -36.14 16.88 35.05
C PRO A 51 -36.54 18.21 35.67
N VAL A 52 -35.56 18.98 36.12
CA VAL A 52 -35.69 20.44 36.27
C VAL A 52 -35.48 21.04 34.88
N GLU A 53 -36.56 21.57 34.31
CA GLU A 53 -36.53 22.43 33.14
C GLU A 53 -35.71 23.68 33.48
N SER A 54 -34.43 23.65 33.14
CA SER A 54 -33.59 24.84 33.09
C SER A 54 -33.16 25.07 31.66
N SER A 55 -33.99 25.86 30.98
CA SER A 55 -33.70 26.60 29.76
C SER A 55 -32.32 27.26 29.84
N THR A 56 -31.30 26.54 29.40
CA THR A 56 -30.01 27.12 29.01
C THR A 56 -29.77 26.71 27.57
N SER A 57 -30.25 27.58 26.68
CA SER A 57 -29.83 27.78 25.30
C SER A 57 -28.75 26.78 24.84
N SER A 58 -29.20 25.68 24.23
CA SER A 58 -28.36 24.78 23.44
C SER A 58 -27.94 25.52 22.17
N GLY A 59 -26.98 26.42 22.30
CA GLY A 59 -26.21 26.97 21.20
C GLY A 59 -25.25 25.90 20.68
N ALA A 60 -25.79 24.88 20.03
CA ALA A 60 -24.98 23.95 19.25
C ALA A 60 -24.16 24.79 18.24
N PRO A 61 -22.84 24.53 18.06
CA PRO A 61 -22.07 25.23 17.05
C PRO A 61 -22.66 24.85 15.69
N VAL A 62 -23.38 25.78 15.07
CA VAL A 62 -23.84 25.61 13.69
C VAL A 62 -22.58 25.38 12.88
N PRO A 63 -22.42 24.20 12.25
CA PRO A 63 -21.20 23.92 11.52
C PRO A 63 -21.06 24.93 10.39
N ASP A 64 -19.89 25.56 10.30
CA ASP A 64 -19.62 26.53 9.24
C ASP A 64 -19.84 25.86 7.89
N MET A 65 -20.91 26.27 7.21
CA MET A 65 -21.34 25.73 5.91
C MET A 65 -20.20 25.75 4.89
N THR A 66 -19.28 26.70 5.02
CA THR A 66 -18.08 26.82 4.19
C THR A 66 -17.13 25.65 4.38
N ILE A 67 -16.92 25.22 5.63
CA ILE A 67 -16.06 24.08 5.97
C ILE A 67 -16.69 22.79 5.48
N GLN A 68 -18.00 22.63 5.66
CA GLN A 68 -18.72 21.45 5.17
C GLN A 68 -18.68 21.33 3.64
N ALA A 69 -18.89 22.44 2.91
CA ALA A 69 -18.80 22.46 1.46
C ALA A 69 -17.41 22.08 0.95
N LYS A 70 -16.34 22.59 1.59
CA LYS A 70 -14.95 22.22 1.25
C LYS A 70 -14.68 20.73 1.49
N LEU A 71 -15.14 20.18 2.62
CA LEU A 71 -15.01 18.76 2.91
C LEU A 71 -15.76 17.89 1.90
N ALA A 72 -16.97 18.31 1.50
CA ALA A 72 -17.74 17.61 0.46
C ALA A 72 -17.00 17.62 -0.89
N ASN A 73 -16.41 18.76 -1.28
CA ASN A 73 -15.63 18.88 -2.51
C ASN A 73 -14.38 17.97 -2.46
N LEU A 74 -13.61 17.99 -1.37
CA LEU A 74 -12.44 17.12 -1.22
C LEU A 74 -12.80 15.63 -1.25
N ARG A 75 -13.96 15.24 -0.69
CA ARG A 75 -14.45 13.86 -0.79
C ARG A 75 -14.77 13.50 -2.24
N ALA A 76 -15.48 14.37 -2.97
CA ALA A 76 -15.80 14.15 -4.37
C ALA A 76 -14.55 14.05 -5.25
N GLU A 77 -13.56 14.91 -5.02
CA GLU A 77 -12.30 14.90 -5.75
C GLU A 77 -11.49 13.63 -5.46
N ARG A 78 -11.41 13.23 -4.19
CA ARG A 78 -10.77 11.96 -3.80
C ARG A 78 -11.45 10.76 -4.46
N ASP A 79 -12.78 10.73 -4.52
CA ASP A 79 -13.52 9.64 -5.16
C ASP A 79 -13.39 9.66 -6.69
N ARG A 80 -13.24 10.84 -7.30
CA ARG A 80 -12.85 10.96 -8.70
C ARG A 80 -11.46 10.38 -8.95
N LEU A 81 -10.45 10.78 -8.16
CA LEU A 81 -9.08 10.30 -8.32
C LEU A 81 -8.97 8.78 -8.10
N ARG A 82 -9.73 8.23 -7.15
CA ARG A 82 -9.80 6.78 -6.95
C ARG A 82 -10.31 6.04 -8.18
N ARG A 83 -11.32 6.58 -8.87
CA ARG A 83 -11.83 6.02 -10.12
C ARG A 83 -10.78 6.09 -11.24
N GLU A 84 -10.11 7.22 -11.37
CA GLU A 84 -9.04 7.39 -12.37
C GLU A 84 -7.86 6.43 -12.13
N ILE A 85 -7.45 6.24 -10.88
CA ILE A 85 -6.42 5.26 -10.52
C ILE A 85 -6.87 3.84 -10.88
N ALA A 86 -8.13 3.49 -10.61
CA ALA A 86 -8.66 2.17 -10.97
C ALA A 86 -8.64 1.93 -12.49
N GLU A 87 -9.07 2.92 -13.28
CA GLU A 87 -9.04 2.86 -14.75
C GLU A 87 -7.60 2.71 -15.28
N LYS A 88 -6.65 3.50 -14.74
CA LYS A 88 -5.25 3.42 -15.14
C LYS A 88 -4.63 2.06 -14.79
N ASN A 89 -4.97 1.50 -13.63
CA ASN A 89 -4.51 0.17 -13.26
C ASN A 89 -5.05 -0.92 -14.20
N GLU A 90 -6.31 -0.80 -14.64
CA GLU A 90 -6.88 -1.69 -15.65
C GLU A 90 -6.14 -1.57 -17.00
N GLN A 91 -5.88 -0.33 -17.45
CA GLN A 91 -5.09 -0.08 -18.67
C GLN A 91 -3.69 -0.70 -18.59
N LEU A 92 -3.00 -0.55 -17.45
CA LEU A 92 -1.69 -1.17 -17.22
C LEU A 92 -1.77 -2.70 -17.21
N GLY A 93 -2.82 -3.28 -16.63
CA GLY A 93 -3.08 -4.72 -16.67
C GLY A 93 -3.21 -5.24 -18.10
N ASN A 94 -3.99 -4.55 -18.94
CA ASN A 94 -4.16 -4.88 -20.35
C ASN A 94 -2.84 -4.76 -21.13
N GLN A 95 -2.05 -3.71 -20.87
CA GLN A 95 -0.74 -3.53 -21.48
C GLN A 95 0.23 -4.66 -21.09
N HIS A 96 0.25 -5.06 -19.81
CA HIS A 96 1.09 -6.15 -19.34
C HIS A 96 0.72 -7.49 -20.02
N GLN A 97 -0.58 -7.75 -20.17
CA GLN A 97 -1.07 -8.93 -20.87
C GLN A 97 -0.62 -8.94 -22.35
N LEU A 98 -0.73 -7.81 -23.05
CA LEU A 98 -0.24 -7.68 -24.43
C LEU A 98 1.28 -7.91 -24.54
N GLN A 99 2.06 -7.39 -23.58
CA GLN A 99 3.51 -7.62 -23.55
C GLN A 99 3.85 -9.11 -23.38
N LYS A 100 3.11 -9.83 -22.55
CA LYS A 100 3.27 -11.27 -22.35
C LYS A 100 2.96 -12.05 -23.62
N GLU A 101 1.88 -11.71 -24.32
CA GLU A 101 1.50 -12.34 -25.59
C GLU A 101 2.53 -12.08 -26.70
N LEU A 102 3.06 -10.86 -26.77
CA LEU A 102 4.15 -10.52 -27.69
C LEU A 102 5.41 -11.34 -27.40
N ALA A 103 5.80 -11.48 -26.13
CA ALA A 103 6.96 -12.27 -25.75
C ALA A 103 6.77 -13.75 -26.12
N GLN A 104 5.58 -14.31 -25.87
CA GLN A 104 5.23 -15.67 -26.24
C GLN A 104 5.28 -15.88 -27.76
N THR A 105 4.71 -14.96 -28.52
CA THR A 105 4.69 -15.02 -29.99
C THR A 105 6.10 -14.96 -30.57
N ARG A 106 6.96 -14.09 -30.02
CA ARG A 106 8.38 -14.00 -30.41
C ARG A 106 9.13 -15.30 -30.13
N ALA A 107 8.90 -15.92 -28.97
CA ALA A 107 9.52 -17.21 -28.64
C ALA A 107 9.07 -18.33 -29.59
N GLN A 108 7.78 -18.35 -29.95
CA GLN A 108 7.24 -19.31 -30.92
C GLN A 108 7.84 -19.11 -32.32
N LEU A 109 7.96 -17.85 -32.77
CA LEU A 109 8.57 -17.52 -34.05
C LEU A 109 10.04 -17.97 -34.10
N GLN A 110 10.82 -17.65 -33.06
CA GLN A 110 12.22 -18.08 -32.95
C GLN A 110 12.37 -19.60 -33.03
N LYS A 111 11.46 -20.35 -32.40
CA LYS A 111 11.45 -21.81 -32.48
C LYS A 111 11.19 -22.29 -33.93
N ARG A 112 10.25 -21.67 -34.64
CA ARG A 112 9.98 -21.99 -36.06
C ARG A 112 11.19 -21.67 -36.94
N ASP A 113 11.85 -20.55 -36.73
CA ASP A 113 13.04 -20.17 -37.49
C ASP A 113 14.19 -21.19 -37.29
N GLN A 114 14.36 -21.67 -36.05
CA GLN A 114 15.33 -22.73 -35.75
C GLN A 114 14.98 -24.04 -36.47
N GLU A 115 13.70 -24.45 -36.45
CA GLU A 115 13.24 -25.65 -37.16
C GLU A 115 13.45 -25.52 -38.67
N LEU A 116 13.13 -24.37 -39.27
CA LEU A 116 13.37 -24.09 -40.68
C LEU A 116 14.87 -24.14 -41.04
N ALA A 117 15.73 -23.56 -40.20
CA ALA A 117 17.18 -23.63 -40.39
C ALA A 117 17.69 -25.08 -40.34
N GLN A 118 17.18 -25.90 -39.41
CA GLN A 118 17.53 -27.31 -39.30
C GLN A 118 17.09 -28.12 -40.52
N VAL A 119 15.86 -27.91 -40.99
CA VAL A 119 15.32 -28.58 -42.19
C VAL A 119 16.11 -28.16 -43.44
N ASN A 120 16.40 -26.88 -43.61
CA ASN A 120 17.22 -26.39 -44.72
C ASN A 120 18.63 -27.00 -44.69
N ALA A 121 19.27 -27.06 -43.53
CA ALA A 121 20.57 -27.71 -43.39
C ALA A 121 20.52 -29.21 -43.70
N ALA A 122 19.43 -29.91 -43.35
CA ALA A 122 19.22 -31.31 -43.71
C ALA A 122 19.04 -31.50 -45.22
N LEU A 123 18.23 -30.65 -45.85
CA LEU A 123 17.99 -30.63 -47.28
C LEU A 123 19.29 -30.40 -48.07
N GLU A 124 20.11 -29.43 -47.66
CA GLU A 124 21.41 -29.17 -48.29
C GLU A 124 22.36 -30.36 -48.16
N ARG A 125 22.34 -31.07 -47.02
CA ARG A 125 23.11 -32.32 -46.86
C ARG A 125 22.65 -33.40 -47.84
N VAL A 126 21.34 -33.57 -48.04
CA VAL A 126 20.79 -34.53 -49.01
C VAL A 126 21.19 -34.16 -50.43
N ARG A 127 21.06 -32.88 -50.82
CA ARG A 127 21.47 -32.38 -52.13
C ARG A 127 22.95 -32.62 -52.42
N LYS A 128 23.82 -32.36 -51.43
CA LYS A 128 25.27 -32.62 -51.56
C LYS A 128 25.56 -34.11 -51.79
N ARG A 129 24.86 -35.01 -51.09
CA ARG A 129 25.01 -36.47 -51.30
C ARG A 129 24.54 -36.90 -52.69
N ALA A 130 23.42 -36.36 -53.17
CA ALA A 130 22.89 -36.69 -54.49
C ALA A 130 23.82 -36.24 -55.63
N ARG A 131 24.53 -35.11 -55.48
CA ARG A 131 25.53 -34.64 -56.45
C ARG A 131 26.80 -35.48 -56.52
N VAL A 132 27.13 -36.24 -55.47
CA VAL A 132 28.37 -37.04 -55.41
C VAL A 132 28.24 -38.39 -56.15
N GLY A 133 27.02 -38.84 -56.48
CA GLY A 133 26.78 -40.07 -57.25
C GLY A 133 27.24 -41.37 -56.57
N PRO A 134 26.70 -42.56 -56.93
CA PRO A 134 27.27 -43.81 -56.49
C PRO A 134 28.66 -43.94 -57.14
N ARG A 135 29.71 -44.08 -56.33
CA ARG A 135 31.01 -44.51 -56.84
C ARG A 135 30.82 -45.89 -57.44
N THR A 136 30.70 -45.95 -58.76
CA THR A 136 30.71 -47.19 -59.53
C THR A 136 32.07 -47.84 -59.31
N SER A 137 32.10 -48.95 -58.58
CA SER A 137 33.16 -49.97 -58.68
C SER A 137 32.66 -51.07 -59.60
#